data_AF-A0A496W2K4-F1
#
_entry.id   AF-A0A496W2K4-F1
#
_cell.length_a   1.000
_cell.length_b   1.000
_cell.length_c   1.000
_cell.angle_alpha   90.00
_cell.angle_beta   90.00
_cell.angle_gamma   90.00
#
_symmetry.space_group_name_H-M   'P 1'
#
loop_
_entity.id
_entity.type
_entity.pdbx_description
1 polymer ?
#
loop_
_entity_poly.entity_id
_entity_poly.type
_entity_poly.pdbx_seq_one_letter_code
_entity_poly.pdbx_strand_id
1 'polypeptide(L)'
;MVKEIRIYIEGGGDKKDTKKAIRIGFSEFLKDIKQIAQKKRIRWQVIICGSRQNAFEDFNNALKANPNAFNVLLVDAEAPVYTTPCQHLKRRDNWDLPNIDDEHCHLMVQTMEAWLIADIETLKKFYGQGFKAHSIPSNPNVEEIEKKQLEPSLKAATRHTQKGEYHKIQHASKLLALLDVDKVRQASPHCNRLFTTLIHKM
;
A
#
# COMPACT_ATOMS: atom_id res chain seq x y z
N MET A 1 -2.43 -9.55 22.59
CA MET A 1 -2.89 -10.21 21.36
C MET A 1 -4.28 -9.71 21.02
N VAL A 2 -4.48 -9.18 19.81
CA VAL A 2 -5.75 -8.54 19.42
C VAL A 2 -6.76 -9.56 18.92
N LYS A 3 -8.07 -9.28 19.04
CA LYS A 3 -9.14 -10.15 18.49
C LYS A 3 -9.58 -9.74 17.09
N GLU A 4 -9.18 -8.57 16.63
CA GLU A 4 -9.55 -8.02 15.34
C GLU A 4 -8.48 -7.06 14.82
N ILE A 5 -8.22 -7.11 13.52
CA ILE A 5 -7.38 -6.18 12.77
C ILE A 5 -8.21 -5.59 11.63
N ARG A 6 -8.18 -4.26 11.51
CA ARG A 6 -8.92 -3.49 10.51
C ARG A 6 -7.96 -2.55 9.81
N ILE A 7 -7.76 -2.72 8.52
CA ILE A 7 -6.81 -1.91 7.73
C ILE A 7 -7.59 -0.98 6.81
N TYR A 8 -7.44 0.32 7.05
CA TYR A 8 -8.07 1.42 6.32
C TYR A 8 -7.07 1.98 5.32
N ILE A 9 -7.34 1.75 4.03
CA ILE A 9 -6.38 1.95 2.95
C ILE A 9 -6.85 3.06 2.03
N GLU A 10 -5.97 4.03 1.78
CA GLU A 10 -6.15 5.03 0.71
C GLU A 10 -6.14 4.35 -0.67
N GLY A 11 -7.08 4.73 -1.52
CA GLY A 11 -7.11 4.31 -2.91
C GLY A 11 -8.45 3.79 -3.38
N GLY A 12 -8.50 3.37 -4.64
CA GLY A 12 -9.73 2.88 -5.28
C GLY A 12 -10.67 3.97 -5.78
N GLY A 13 -10.38 5.25 -5.59
CA GLY A 13 -11.24 6.37 -6.03
C GLY A 13 -12.65 6.31 -5.43
N ASP A 14 -13.60 7.05 -5.99
CA ASP A 14 -14.96 7.13 -5.43
C ASP A 14 -15.93 6.10 -6.03
N LYS A 15 -15.58 5.45 -7.14
CA LYS A 15 -16.45 4.49 -7.81
C LYS A 15 -16.38 3.12 -7.13
N LYS A 16 -17.54 2.46 -7.01
CA LYS A 16 -17.67 1.15 -6.35
C LYS A 16 -16.79 0.07 -7.00
N ASP A 17 -16.72 0.05 -8.33
CA ASP A 17 -15.95 -0.97 -9.06
C ASP A 17 -14.45 -0.80 -8.89
N THR A 18 -13.97 0.44 -8.83
CA THR A 18 -12.55 0.75 -8.65
C THR A 18 -12.10 0.46 -7.22
N LYS A 19 -12.94 0.73 -6.22
CA LYS A 19 -12.72 0.27 -4.83
C LYS A 19 -12.70 -1.25 -4.73
N LYS A 20 -13.61 -1.95 -5.44
CA LYS A 20 -13.65 -3.42 -5.47
C LYS A 20 -12.36 -4.00 -6.06
N ALA A 21 -11.87 -3.45 -7.17
CA ALA A 21 -10.64 -3.92 -7.81
C ALA A 21 -9.42 -3.76 -6.90
N ILE A 22 -9.25 -2.59 -6.28
CA ILE A 22 -8.14 -2.34 -5.34
C ILE A 22 -8.24 -3.24 -4.11
N ARG A 23 -9.45 -3.47 -3.57
CA ARG A 23 -9.66 -4.38 -2.45
C ARG A 23 -9.22 -5.81 -2.78
N ILE A 24 -9.48 -6.28 -4.01
CA ILE A 24 -9.01 -7.61 -4.46
C ILE A 24 -7.48 -7.61 -4.49
N GLY A 25 -6.85 -6.58 -5.07
CA GLY A 25 -5.39 -6.42 -5.07
C GLY A 25 -4.77 -6.54 -3.69
N PHE A 26 -5.24 -5.74 -2.73
CA PHE A 26 -4.74 -5.79 -1.35
C PHE A 26 -5.07 -7.10 -0.63
N SER A 27 -6.21 -7.73 -0.94
CA SER A 27 -6.57 -9.01 -0.32
C SER A 27 -5.62 -10.14 -0.72
N GLU A 28 -5.17 -10.15 -1.97
CA GLU A 28 -4.14 -11.11 -2.41
C GLU A 28 -2.75 -10.71 -1.90
N PHE A 29 -2.38 -9.42 -1.93
CA PHE A 29 -1.10 -8.95 -1.40
C PHE A 29 -0.90 -9.27 0.09
N LEU A 30 -1.97 -9.17 0.90
CA LEU A 30 -1.94 -9.44 2.34
C LEU A 30 -2.39 -10.88 2.70
N LYS A 31 -2.48 -11.77 1.71
CA LYS A 31 -3.11 -13.08 1.86
C LYS A 31 -2.45 -13.96 2.92
N ASP A 32 -1.14 -13.99 3.00
CA ASP A 32 -0.43 -14.84 3.95
C ASP A 32 -0.64 -14.36 5.39
N ILE A 33 -0.62 -13.04 5.60
CA ILE A 33 -0.93 -12.41 6.89
C ILE A 33 -2.38 -12.68 7.29
N LYS A 34 -3.32 -12.59 6.34
CA LYS A 34 -4.72 -12.96 6.56
C LYS A 34 -4.87 -14.43 6.97
N GLN A 35 -4.11 -15.34 6.36
CA GLN A 35 -4.14 -16.76 6.75
C GLN A 35 -3.61 -16.98 8.18
N ILE A 36 -2.57 -16.26 8.58
CA ILE A 36 -2.06 -16.30 9.97
C ILE A 36 -3.14 -15.81 10.93
N ALA A 37 -3.80 -14.68 10.63
CA ALA A 37 -4.89 -14.14 11.43
C ALA A 37 -6.03 -15.17 11.60
N GLN A 38 -6.42 -15.83 10.51
CA GLN A 38 -7.47 -16.85 10.52
C GLN A 38 -7.11 -18.05 11.39
N LYS A 39 -5.88 -18.57 11.30
CA LYS A 39 -5.39 -19.66 12.17
C LYS A 39 -5.44 -19.29 13.65
N LYS A 40 -5.17 -18.02 13.96
CA LYS A 40 -5.27 -17.44 15.32
C LYS A 40 -6.68 -16.99 15.72
N ARG A 41 -7.69 -17.21 14.87
CA ARG A 41 -9.09 -16.77 15.07
C ARG A 41 -9.24 -15.26 15.27
N ILE A 42 -8.37 -14.47 14.65
CA ILE A 42 -8.41 -13.00 14.64
C ILE A 42 -9.26 -12.55 13.46
N ARG A 43 -10.24 -11.68 13.71
CA ARG A 43 -11.05 -11.08 12.64
C ARG A 43 -10.17 -10.17 11.79
N TRP A 44 -10.30 -10.27 10.47
CA TRP A 44 -9.46 -9.55 9.51
C TRP A 44 -10.30 -8.76 8.53
N GLN A 45 -10.09 -7.45 8.43
CA GLN A 45 -10.79 -6.58 7.48
C GLN A 45 -9.83 -5.67 6.71
N VAL A 46 -10.02 -5.64 5.39
CA VAL A 46 -9.39 -4.67 4.48
C VAL A 46 -10.48 -3.72 3.99
N ILE A 47 -10.35 -2.44 4.30
CA ILE A 47 -11.31 -1.38 4.00
C ILE A 47 -10.63 -0.40 3.03
N ILE A 48 -11.18 -0.27 1.82
CA ILE A 48 -10.69 0.67 0.81
C ILE A 48 -11.50 1.96 0.90
N CYS A 49 -10.85 3.05 1.29
CA CYS A 49 -11.53 4.28 1.71
C CYS A 49 -11.80 5.26 0.55
N GLY A 50 -11.11 5.14 -0.58
CA GLY A 50 -11.21 6.09 -1.69
C GLY A 50 -10.13 7.16 -1.57
N SER A 51 -10.52 8.42 -1.37
CA SER A 51 -9.57 9.51 -1.20
C SER A 51 -8.74 9.36 0.08
N ARG A 52 -7.61 10.07 0.11
CA ARG A 52 -6.76 10.19 1.29
C ARG A 52 -7.51 10.70 2.53
N GLN A 53 -8.32 11.76 2.36
CA GLN A 53 -9.09 12.37 3.45
C GLN A 53 -10.14 11.39 3.99
N ASN A 54 -10.82 10.65 3.12
CA ASN A 54 -11.76 9.62 3.54
C ASN A 54 -11.05 8.53 4.36
N ALA A 55 -9.82 8.13 3.99
CA ALA A 55 -9.06 7.13 4.74
C ALA A 55 -8.78 7.59 6.18
N PHE A 56 -8.42 8.86 6.35
CA PHE A 56 -8.21 9.44 7.67
C PHE A 56 -9.50 9.56 8.49
N GLU A 57 -10.59 10.00 7.87
CA GLU A 57 -11.90 10.11 8.54
C GLU A 57 -12.45 8.75 8.96
N ASP A 58 -12.42 7.76 8.06
CA ASP A 58 -12.83 6.39 8.34
C ASP A 58 -11.99 5.77 9.47
N PHE A 59 -10.68 6.00 9.46
CA PHE A 59 -9.78 5.56 10.51
C PHE A 59 -10.12 6.20 11.87
N ASN A 60 -10.33 7.52 11.93
CA ASN A 60 -10.73 8.20 13.17
C ASN A 60 -12.08 7.70 13.71
N ASN A 61 -13.04 7.46 12.81
CA ASN A 61 -14.33 6.87 13.18
C ASN A 61 -14.14 5.45 13.73
N ALA A 62 -13.22 4.67 13.13
CA ALA A 62 -12.91 3.32 13.57
C ALA A 62 -12.29 3.24 14.95
N LEU A 63 -11.40 4.18 15.30
CA LEU A 63 -10.80 4.25 16.63
C LEU A 63 -11.87 4.38 17.73
N LYS A 64 -12.95 5.11 17.46
CA LYS A 64 -14.09 5.27 18.38
C LYS A 64 -15.05 4.08 18.36
N ALA A 65 -15.38 3.59 17.17
CA ALA A 65 -16.38 2.53 16.99
C ALA A 65 -15.84 1.12 17.31
N ASN A 66 -14.54 0.91 17.15
CA ASN A 66 -13.86 -0.38 17.33
C ASN A 66 -12.60 -0.23 18.20
N PRO A 67 -12.71 0.26 19.44
CA PRO A 67 -11.54 0.58 20.27
C PRO A 67 -10.72 -0.65 20.67
N ASN A 68 -11.33 -1.85 20.64
CA ASN A 68 -10.66 -3.12 20.95
C ASN A 68 -10.01 -3.78 19.71
N ALA A 69 -10.21 -3.21 18.53
CA ALA A 69 -9.55 -3.68 17.30
C ALA A 69 -8.22 -2.97 17.13
N PHE A 70 -7.25 -3.65 16.52
CA PHE A 70 -6.06 -3.00 16.00
C PHE A 70 -6.42 -2.33 14.67
N ASN A 71 -6.77 -1.05 14.76
CA ASN A 71 -7.10 -0.22 13.60
C ASN A 71 -5.81 0.29 12.96
N VAL A 72 -5.63 0.10 11.67
CA VAL A 72 -4.43 0.49 10.93
C VAL A 72 -4.81 1.46 9.83
N LEU A 73 -4.14 2.60 9.76
CA LEU A 73 -4.20 3.53 8.63
C LEU A 73 -3.03 3.21 7.68
N LEU A 74 -3.33 3.02 6.39
CA LEU A 74 -2.34 2.76 5.35
C LEU A 74 -2.55 3.73 4.17
N VAL A 75 -1.62 4.66 3.98
CA VAL A 75 -1.77 5.75 3.01
C VAL A 75 -0.48 6.00 2.23
N ASP A 76 -0.55 6.69 1.09
CA ASP A 76 0.66 7.12 0.37
C ASP A 76 1.43 8.14 1.24
N ALA A 77 2.77 8.14 1.23
CA ALA A 77 3.52 9.14 2.00
C ALA A 77 3.51 10.52 1.32
N GLU A 78 3.31 10.53 0.01
CA GLU A 78 3.20 11.70 -0.87
C GLU A 78 4.47 12.56 -0.99
N ALA A 79 5.45 12.35 -0.11
CA ALA A 79 6.75 13.02 -0.03
C ALA A 79 7.77 12.06 0.64
N PRO A 80 9.09 12.32 0.54
CA PRO A 80 10.10 11.56 1.28
C PRO A 80 9.82 11.55 2.78
N VAL A 81 10.13 10.45 3.45
CA VAL A 81 9.84 10.23 4.87
C VAL A 81 11.14 10.23 5.66
N TYR A 82 11.23 11.14 6.64
CA TYR A 82 12.40 11.27 7.52
C TYR A 82 12.04 11.19 9.02
N THR A 83 10.78 10.89 9.32
CA THR A 83 10.21 10.84 10.66
C THR A 83 9.35 9.59 10.81
N THR A 84 8.78 9.38 12.00
CA THR A 84 7.79 8.32 12.17
C THR A 84 6.56 8.58 11.28
N PRO A 85 5.86 7.54 10.80
CA PRO A 85 4.62 7.67 10.04
C PRO A 85 3.61 8.68 10.59
N CYS A 86 3.24 8.63 11.88
CA CYS A 86 2.27 9.60 12.39
C CYS A 86 2.82 11.04 12.40
N GLN A 87 4.11 11.24 12.71
CA GLN A 87 4.75 12.55 12.63
C GLN A 87 4.80 13.09 11.19
N HIS A 88 5.06 12.22 10.23
CA HIS A 88 5.06 12.55 8.81
C HIS A 88 3.67 13.04 8.37
N LEU A 89 2.64 12.27 8.68
CA LEU A 89 1.25 12.62 8.38
C LEU A 89 0.82 13.92 9.09
N LYS A 90 1.23 14.15 10.34
CA LYS A 90 0.96 15.41 11.02
C LYS A 90 1.60 16.60 10.32
N ARG A 91 2.88 16.50 9.93
CA ARG A 91 3.61 17.59 9.27
C ARG A 91 3.07 17.88 7.87
N ARG A 92 2.75 16.84 7.11
CA ARG A 92 2.33 16.94 5.72
C ARG A 92 0.86 17.29 5.56
N ASP A 93 -0.02 16.67 6.36
CA ASP A 93 -1.46 16.73 6.20
C ASP A 93 -2.19 17.49 7.32
N ASN A 94 -1.47 17.94 8.35
CA ASN A 94 -2.05 18.46 9.60
C ASN A 94 -3.00 17.45 10.31
N TRP A 95 -2.83 16.16 10.03
CA TRP A 95 -3.61 15.11 10.65
C TRP A 95 -3.19 14.90 12.10
N ASP A 96 -4.05 15.31 13.02
CA ASP A 96 -3.83 15.12 14.44
C ASP A 96 -4.26 13.72 14.86
N LEU A 97 -3.32 12.96 15.42
CA LEU A 97 -3.52 11.60 15.90
C LEU A 97 -3.10 11.50 17.38
N PRO A 98 -3.75 12.25 18.28
CA PRO A 98 -3.39 12.25 19.69
C PRO A 98 -3.70 10.88 20.31
N ASN A 99 -2.78 10.40 21.15
CA ASN A 99 -2.91 9.14 21.89
C ASN A 99 -2.97 7.88 21.01
N ILE A 100 -2.39 7.94 19.81
CA ILE A 100 -2.25 6.79 18.92
C ILE A 100 -0.76 6.44 18.80
N ASP A 101 -0.44 5.19 19.08
CA ASP A 101 0.90 4.67 18.85
C ASP A 101 1.22 4.67 17.36
N ASP A 102 2.48 4.93 17.02
CA ASP A 102 2.93 5.02 15.64
C ASP A 102 2.67 3.73 14.84
N GLU A 103 2.57 2.58 15.52
CA GLU A 103 2.20 1.28 14.96
C GLU A 103 0.80 1.25 14.31
N HIS A 104 -0.07 2.24 14.54
CA HIS A 104 -1.34 2.35 13.84
C HIS A 104 -1.22 3.12 12.50
N CYS A 105 -0.14 3.86 12.29
CA CYS A 105 0.14 4.62 11.07
C CYS A 105 1.13 3.88 10.17
N HIS A 106 0.78 3.65 8.90
CA HIS A 106 1.65 3.01 7.91
C HIS A 106 1.60 3.74 6.57
N LEU A 107 2.71 3.67 5.84
CA LEU A 107 2.92 4.39 4.59
C LEU A 107 3.20 3.43 3.42
N MET A 108 2.65 3.73 2.24
CA MET A 108 2.83 2.99 0.98
C MET A 108 3.94 3.56 0.06
N VAL A 109 4.61 4.63 0.52
CA VAL A 109 5.87 5.31 0.08
C VAL A 109 6.05 5.67 -1.39
N GLN A 110 6.67 6.80 -1.76
CA GLN A 110 5.91 8.05 -1.71
C GLN A 110 4.53 7.92 -2.38
N THR A 111 4.37 7.02 -3.35
CA THR A 111 3.09 6.49 -3.81
C THR A 111 3.17 4.97 -4.00
N MET A 112 2.06 4.24 -3.87
CA MET A 112 1.99 2.78 -4.04
C MET A 112 2.72 2.22 -5.29
N GLU A 113 2.92 3.01 -6.35
CA GLU A 113 3.80 2.68 -7.48
C GLU A 113 5.22 2.24 -7.08
N ALA A 114 5.77 2.70 -5.95
CA ALA A 114 7.06 2.24 -5.45
C ALA A 114 7.04 0.73 -5.15
N TRP A 115 5.95 0.21 -4.58
CA TRP A 115 5.79 -1.23 -4.36
C TRP A 115 5.68 -2.01 -5.67
N LEU A 116 5.10 -1.42 -6.71
CA LEU A 116 5.04 -2.07 -8.03
C LEU A 116 6.45 -2.20 -8.64
N ILE A 117 7.26 -1.14 -8.51
CA ILE A 117 8.63 -1.09 -9.02
C ILE A 117 9.56 -2.06 -8.27
N ALA A 118 9.27 -2.38 -7.01
CA ALA A 118 10.05 -3.35 -6.23
C ALA A 118 10.09 -4.76 -6.85
N ASP A 119 9.13 -5.12 -7.70
CA ASP A 119 9.09 -6.42 -8.39
C ASP A 119 8.99 -6.26 -9.91
N ILE A 120 10.11 -5.84 -10.51
CA ILE A 120 10.27 -5.64 -11.95
C ILE A 120 9.93 -6.92 -12.75
N GLU A 121 10.19 -8.11 -12.20
CA GLU A 121 9.88 -9.37 -12.88
C GLU A 121 8.37 -9.58 -13.03
N THR A 122 7.59 -9.24 -12.01
CA THR A 122 6.12 -9.26 -12.11
C THR A 122 5.62 -8.22 -13.10
N LEU A 123 6.20 -7.01 -13.13
CA LEU A 123 5.88 -6.01 -14.16
C LEU A 123 6.15 -6.54 -15.57
N LYS A 124 7.34 -7.11 -15.80
CA LYS A 124 7.76 -7.66 -17.08
C LYS A 124 6.84 -8.81 -17.52
N LYS A 125 6.47 -9.71 -16.62
CA LYS A 125 5.53 -10.81 -16.89
C LYS A 125 4.13 -10.29 -17.20
N PHE A 126 3.65 -9.31 -16.43
CA PHE A 126 2.31 -8.75 -16.61
C PHE A 126 2.18 -8.01 -17.94
N TYR A 127 3.16 -7.19 -18.31
CA TYR A 127 3.13 -6.39 -19.52
C TYR A 127 3.61 -7.12 -20.77
N GLY A 128 4.52 -8.09 -20.63
CA GLY A 128 5.00 -8.95 -21.70
C GLY A 128 5.86 -8.20 -22.73
N GLN A 129 5.72 -8.60 -23.99
CA GLN A 129 6.51 -8.06 -25.10
C GLN A 129 6.37 -6.52 -25.19
N GLY A 130 7.50 -5.85 -25.37
CA GLY A 130 7.58 -4.38 -25.45
C GLY A 130 7.79 -3.69 -24.10
N PHE A 131 7.82 -4.43 -22.98
CA PHE A 131 8.16 -3.88 -21.67
C PHE A 131 9.64 -3.48 -21.62
N LYS A 132 9.91 -2.22 -21.26
CA LYS A 132 11.26 -1.64 -21.18
C LYS A 132 11.71 -1.53 -19.73
N ALA A 133 12.23 -2.62 -19.17
CA ALA A 133 12.68 -2.68 -17.78
C ALA A 133 13.72 -1.59 -17.42
N HIS A 134 14.60 -1.22 -18.37
CA HIS A 134 15.60 -0.16 -18.18
C HIS A 134 15.01 1.24 -17.93
N SER A 135 13.71 1.45 -18.16
CA SER A 135 13.02 2.72 -17.90
C SER A 135 12.66 2.89 -16.41
N ILE A 136 12.76 1.81 -15.64
CA ILE A 136 12.52 1.79 -14.19
C ILE A 136 13.86 2.06 -13.47
N PRO A 137 13.89 2.97 -12.47
CA PRO A 137 15.11 3.23 -11.71
C PRO A 137 15.60 1.97 -10.98
N SER A 138 16.91 1.75 -10.98
CA SER A 138 17.54 0.57 -10.38
C SER A 138 17.89 0.71 -8.90
N ASN A 139 17.24 1.63 -8.17
CA ASN A 139 17.50 1.80 -6.74
C ASN A 139 16.92 0.59 -5.98
N PRO A 140 17.74 -0.19 -5.23
CA PRO A 140 17.24 -1.31 -4.44
C PRO A 140 16.29 -0.87 -3.31
N ASN A 141 16.43 0.36 -2.80
CA ASN A 141 15.48 0.96 -1.88
C ASN A 141 14.46 1.80 -2.67
N VAL A 142 13.26 1.25 -2.88
CA VAL A 142 12.24 1.94 -3.70
C VAL A 142 11.65 3.17 -3.02
N GLU A 143 11.87 3.33 -1.71
CA GLU A 143 11.35 4.48 -0.94
C GLU A 143 12.15 5.76 -1.17
N GLU A 144 13.40 5.61 -1.61
CA GLU A 144 14.30 6.72 -1.98
C GLU A 144 14.04 7.24 -3.39
N ILE A 145 13.29 6.51 -4.21
CA ILE A 145 12.91 6.97 -5.54
C ILE A 145 11.91 8.11 -5.38
N GLU A 146 12.24 9.26 -5.97
CA GLU A 146 11.37 10.44 -5.89
C GLU A 146 10.00 10.15 -6.52
N LYS A 147 8.92 10.60 -5.87
CA LYS A 147 7.54 10.46 -6.37
C LYS A 147 7.38 10.88 -7.83
N LYS A 148 8.06 11.97 -8.24
CA LYS A 148 8.01 12.51 -9.60
C LYS A 148 8.60 11.58 -10.67
N GLN A 149 9.32 10.53 -10.27
CA GLN A 149 9.93 9.54 -11.16
C GLN A 149 9.10 8.25 -11.24
N LEU A 150 8.40 7.86 -10.16
CA LEU A 150 7.69 6.58 -10.08
C LEU A 150 6.69 6.35 -11.22
N GLU A 151 5.64 7.17 -11.31
CA GLU A 151 4.60 7.00 -12.34
C GLU A 151 5.16 7.22 -13.76
N PRO A 152 5.96 8.28 -14.05
CA PRO A 152 6.54 8.46 -15.38
C PRO A 152 7.43 7.29 -15.83
N SER A 153 8.22 6.70 -14.93
CA SER A 153 9.02 5.51 -15.24
C SER A 153 8.15 4.31 -15.58
N LEU A 154 7.07 4.06 -14.84
CA LEU A 154 6.10 3.01 -15.18
C LEU A 154 5.45 3.25 -16.54
N LYS A 155 5.06 4.48 -16.85
CA LYS A 155 4.49 4.85 -18.16
C LYS A 155 5.50 4.61 -19.29
N ALA A 156 6.73 5.09 -19.13
CA ALA A 156 7.81 4.88 -20.11
C ALA A 156 8.16 3.39 -20.31
N ALA A 157 8.11 2.58 -19.25
CA ALA A 157 8.38 1.14 -19.31
C ALA A 157 7.29 0.36 -20.07
N THR A 158 6.05 0.87 -20.09
CA THR A 158 4.87 0.08 -20.48
C THR A 158 4.20 0.55 -21.77
N ARG A 159 4.39 1.81 -22.20
CA ARG A 159 3.70 2.43 -23.34
C ARG A 159 3.76 1.69 -24.69
N HIS A 160 4.75 0.82 -24.89
CA HIS A 160 4.92 0.04 -26.13
C HIS A 160 4.47 -1.42 -25.99
N THR A 161 3.83 -1.77 -24.88
CA THR A 161 3.28 -3.12 -24.65
C THR A 161 1.86 -3.19 -25.22
N GLN A 162 1.35 -4.41 -25.44
CA GLN A 162 -0.04 -4.60 -25.87
C GLN A 162 -1.07 -4.13 -24.84
N LYS A 163 -0.68 -3.99 -23.57
CA LYS A 163 -1.53 -3.45 -22.50
C LYS A 163 -1.48 -1.93 -22.41
N GLY A 164 -0.67 -1.29 -23.25
CA GLY A 164 -0.50 0.16 -23.28
C GLY A 164 0.21 0.72 -22.05
N GLU A 165 0.12 2.03 -21.91
CA GLU A 165 0.72 2.78 -20.82
C GLU A 165 0.14 2.40 -19.45
N TYR A 166 0.97 2.47 -18.40
CA TYR A 166 0.55 2.26 -17.02
C TYR A 166 -0.65 3.14 -16.65
N HIS A 167 -1.65 2.51 -16.02
CA HIS A 167 -2.89 3.15 -15.61
C HIS A 167 -3.13 2.85 -14.13
N LYS A 168 -3.04 3.87 -13.28
CA LYS A 168 -3.06 3.75 -11.81
C LYS A 168 -4.18 2.88 -11.26
N ILE A 169 -5.41 3.03 -11.77
CA ILE A 169 -6.53 2.22 -11.25
C ILE A 169 -6.55 0.80 -11.86
N GLN A 170 -6.55 0.71 -13.19
CA GLN A 170 -6.79 -0.55 -13.91
C GLN A 170 -5.63 -1.55 -13.83
N HIS A 171 -4.38 -1.05 -13.84
CA HIS A 171 -3.18 -1.88 -13.82
C HIS A 171 -2.72 -2.14 -12.38
N ALA A 172 -2.67 -1.12 -11.53
CA ALA A 172 -2.11 -1.28 -10.19
C ALA A 172 -2.89 -2.28 -9.32
N SER A 173 -4.22 -2.28 -9.39
CA SER A 173 -5.05 -3.27 -8.67
C SER A 173 -4.71 -4.72 -9.04
N LYS A 174 -4.45 -4.99 -10.32
CA LYS A 174 -4.06 -6.31 -10.82
C LYS A 174 -2.62 -6.65 -10.48
N LEU A 175 -1.72 -5.69 -10.65
CA LEU A 175 -0.30 -5.86 -10.33
C LEU A 175 -0.09 -6.14 -8.85
N LEU A 176 -0.77 -5.40 -7.97
CA LEU A 176 -0.73 -5.60 -6.52
C LEU A 176 -1.09 -7.03 -6.10
N ALA A 177 -2.04 -7.67 -6.80
CA ALA A 177 -2.41 -9.06 -6.55
C ALA A 177 -1.34 -10.08 -6.99
N LEU A 178 -0.40 -9.67 -7.85
CA LEU A 178 0.61 -10.52 -8.46
C LEU A 178 2.00 -10.32 -7.89
N LEU A 179 2.24 -9.25 -7.12
CA LEU A 179 3.55 -8.94 -6.57
C LEU A 179 4.07 -10.07 -5.70
N ASP A 180 5.37 -10.32 -5.81
CA ASP A 180 6.12 -11.07 -4.82
C ASP A 180 6.29 -10.22 -3.56
N VAL A 181 5.55 -10.58 -2.51
CA VAL A 181 5.52 -9.84 -1.24
C VAL A 181 6.91 -9.76 -0.60
N ASP A 182 7.72 -10.81 -0.69
CA ASP A 182 9.03 -10.82 -0.06
C ASP A 182 10.00 -9.85 -0.74
N LYS A 183 9.94 -9.72 -2.07
CA LYS A 183 10.70 -8.69 -2.80
C LYS A 183 10.27 -7.29 -2.41
N VAL A 184 8.96 -7.04 -2.31
CA VAL A 184 8.45 -5.73 -1.91
C VAL A 184 8.91 -5.38 -0.50
N ARG A 185 8.84 -6.33 0.44
CA ARG A 185 9.31 -6.13 1.82
C ARG A 185 10.81 -5.91 1.89
N GLN A 186 11.60 -6.59 1.07
CA GLN A 186 13.04 -6.40 1.03
C GLN A 186 13.42 -5.01 0.50
N ALA A 187 12.69 -4.50 -0.50
CA ALA A 187 12.98 -3.22 -1.14
C ALA A 187 12.33 -2.00 -0.44
N SER A 188 11.31 -2.22 0.40
CA SER A 188 10.54 -1.16 1.08
C SER A 188 10.51 -1.38 2.60
N PRO A 189 11.35 -0.66 3.36
CA PRO A 189 11.31 -0.63 4.82
C PRO A 189 9.92 -0.37 5.43
N HIS A 190 9.12 0.55 4.91
CA HIS A 190 7.76 0.81 5.37
C HIS A 190 6.80 -0.35 5.08
N CYS A 191 6.93 -1.04 3.93
CA CYS A 191 6.19 -2.26 3.67
C CYS A 191 6.58 -3.36 4.67
N ASN A 192 7.88 -3.58 4.89
CA ASN A 192 8.33 -4.56 5.86
C ASN A 192 7.86 -4.24 7.28
N ARG A 193 7.86 -2.96 7.67
CA ARG A 193 7.31 -2.49 8.94
C ARG A 193 5.83 -2.85 9.07
N LEU A 194 5.01 -2.60 8.04
CA LEU A 194 3.60 -3.02 8.03
C LEU A 194 3.43 -4.51 8.32
N PHE A 195 4.12 -5.36 7.59
CA PHE A 195 4.00 -6.81 7.78
C PHE A 195 4.49 -7.24 9.17
N THR A 196 5.61 -6.69 9.64
CA THR A 196 6.19 -7.01 10.95
C THR A 196 5.26 -6.62 12.09
N THR A 197 4.70 -5.40 12.05
CA THR A 197 3.73 -4.91 13.04
C THR A 197 2.47 -5.77 13.06
N LEU A 198 1.91 -6.10 11.89
CA LEU A 198 0.72 -6.94 11.80
C LEU A 198 0.95 -8.33 12.39
N ILE A 199 2.09 -8.96 12.11
CA ILE A 199 2.45 -10.27 12.69
C ILE A 199 2.60 -10.18 14.21
N HIS A 200 3.24 -9.14 14.73
CA HIS A 200 3.47 -8.97 16.17
C HIS A 200 2.16 -8.72 16.94
N LYS A 201 1.20 -7.98 16.38
CA LYS A 201 -0.08 -7.72 17.07
C LYS A 201 -0.97 -8.96 17.17
N MET A 202 -0.81 -9.90 16.23
CA MET A 202 -1.48 -11.19 16.21
C MET A 202 -0.92 -12.17 17.22
#